data_AF-A0AAE1N0Y8-F1
#
_entry.id   AF-A0AAE1N0Y8-F1
#
_cell.length_a   1.000
_cell.length_b   1.000
_cell.length_c   1.000
_cell.angle_alpha   90.00
_cell.angle_beta   90.00
_cell.angle_gamma   90.00
#
_symmetry.space_group_name_H-M   'P 1'
#
loop_
_entity.id
_entity.type
_entity.pdbx_description
1 polymer ?
#
loop_
_entity_poly.entity_id
_entity_poly.type
_entity_poly.pdbx_seq_one_letter_code
_entity_poly.pdbx_strand_id
1 'polypeptide(L)'
;MKEFNPCFGENDVQVAESSFSATLASENVASCVYQCESQTCSCFITVTWTKNLIGEDLYAVMYDSSGDQPRLWEIEIQPWLFSKRKGSQTLLFNNNKLDLFWDLTSAKLSYVPEPLEGFYLAVVLNQELVLLLGDLKTEACKKIEASDNLLPHHSKVVLISRREHIYGKRYYSAKTQFCDKGPVHEITIEFGIDTILRRPCLEIQVDKKMAMEVKRLDWNFRGNKAIWVDGFPVEVIWDVHDWLFGDETGNALFLFQTHFSMQKMRAYQSDEDAPAVTRAYTQQLMDLQTQIHQASEFSFVLYAWKIELSSN
;
A
#
# COMPACT_ATOMS: atom_id res chain seq x y z
N MET A 1 -46.15 5.54 31.70
CA MET A 1 -45.92 4.67 30.53
C MET A 1 -44.42 4.73 30.25
N LYS A 2 -43.76 3.56 30.25
CA LYS A 2 -42.29 3.41 30.13
C LYS A 2 -41.76 3.85 28.76
N GLU A 3 -40.56 4.43 28.80
CA GLU A 3 -39.40 4.36 27.89
C GLU A 3 -39.59 4.21 26.37
N PHE A 4 -38.84 5.01 25.60
CA PHE A 4 -37.66 4.54 24.86
C PHE A 4 -36.73 5.73 24.54
N ASN A 5 -35.53 5.73 25.13
CA ASN A 5 -34.40 6.53 24.66
C ASN A 5 -33.66 5.71 23.59
N PRO A 6 -33.35 6.26 22.41
CA PRO A 6 -32.49 5.58 21.45
C PRO A 6 -31.04 5.68 21.92
N CYS A 7 -30.50 4.55 22.38
CA CYS A 7 -29.06 4.36 22.55
C CYS A 7 -28.43 4.14 21.15
N PHE A 8 -27.86 5.20 20.58
CA PHE A 8 -26.73 5.04 19.66
C PHE A 8 -25.50 5.56 20.40
N GLY A 9 -24.65 4.64 20.85
CA GLY A 9 -23.34 4.99 21.36
C GLY A 9 -22.47 5.42 20.18
N GLU A 10 -22.10 6.69 20.14
CA GLU A 10 -20.94 7.19 19.41
C GLU A 10 -19.70 6.50 19.97
N ASN A 11 -19.23 5.47 19.28
CA ASN A 11 -17.80 5.19 19.21
C ASN A 11 -17.35 5.66 17.83
N ASP A 12 -17.34 6.98 17.63
CA ASP A 12 -16.62 7.57 16.51
C ASP A 12 -15.13 7.37 16.78
N VAL A 13 -14.56 6.37 16.11
CA VAL A 13 -13.13 6.33 15.85
C VAL A 13 -12.87 7.50 14.89
N GLN A 14 -12.51 8.66 15.46
CA GLN A 14 -11.94 9.76 14.70
C GLN A 14 -10.65 9.26 14.04
N VAL A 15 -10.78 8.81 12.80
CA VAL A 15 -9.65 8.80 11.87
C VAL A 15 -9.31 10.26 11.67
N ALA A 16 -8.17 10.69 12.20
CA ALA A 16 -7.66 12.03 11.98
C ALA A 16 -7.41 12.20 10.47
N GLU A 17 -8.38 12.74 9.76
CA GLU A 17 -8.17 13.30 8.43
C GLU A 17 -7.36 14.58 8.62
N SER A 18 -6.05 14.44 8.53
CA SER A 18 -5.14 15.56 8.37
C SER A 18 -5.60 16.36 7.15
N SER A 19 -6.04 17.59 7.38
CA SER A 19 -6.62 18.46 6.37
C SER A 19 -5.55 18.88 5.35
N PHE A 20 -5.42 18.14 4.26
CA PHE A 20 -4.62 18.53 3.11
C PHE A 20 -5.40 19.56 2.29
N SER A 21 -5.05 20.83 2.48
CA SER A 21 -5.55 21.95 1.68
C SER A 21 -5.33 21.70 0.19
N ALA A 22 -6.35 22.05 -0.61
CA ALA A 22 -6.45 21.85 -2.06
C ALA A 22 -5.37 22.58 -2.87
N THR A 23 -4.15 22.06 -2.83
CA THR A 23 -3.03 22.38 -3.74
C THR A 23 -2.68 21.19 -4.66
N LEU A 24 -3.61 20.23 -4.74
CA LEU A 24 -3.48 18.85 -5.22
C LEU A 24 -3.41 18.71 -6.76
N ALA A 25 -2.41 19.31 -7.38
CA ALA A 25 -2.08 19.01 -8.78
C ALA A 25 -0.65 18.45 -8.98
N SER A 26 0.14 18.26 -7.91
CA SER A 26 1.57 17.92 -8.10
C SER A 26 2.24 17.03 -7.04
N GLU A 27 1.50 16.47 -6.07
CA GLU A 27 2.10 15.66 -5.02
C GLU A 27 1.80 14.17 -5.24
N ASN A 28 2.83 13.41 -5.63
CA ASN A 28 2.77 11.95 -5.71
C ASN A 28 3.15 11.38 -4.34
N VAL A 29 2.31 10.50 -3.80
CA VAL A 29 2.51 9.92 -2.46
C VAL A 29 2.43 8.40 -2.54
N ALA A 30 3.41 7.71 -1.93
CA ALA A 30 3.40 6.27 -1.77
C ALA A 30 3.76 5.87 -0.33
N SER A 31 2.83 5.22 0.37
CA SER A 31 2.98 4.74 1.74
C SER A 31 3.06 3.22 1.77
N CYS A 32 4.02 2.67 2.51
CA CYS A 32 4.21 1.23 2.70
C CYS A 32 4.18 0.90 4.19
N VAL A 33 3.39 -0.09 4.59
CA VAL A 33 3.29 -0.57 5.96
C VAL A 33 4.01 -1.92 6.06
N TYR A 34 5.01 -1.96 6.93
CA TYR A 34 5.85 -3.12 7.20
C TYR A 34 5.52 -3.69 8.57
N GLN A 35 5.22 -4.97 8.63
CA GLN A 35 5.21 -5.73 9.88
C GLN A 35 6.65 -6.20 10.16
N CYS A 36 7.17 -5.83 11.33
CA CYS A 36 8.52 -6.12 11.74
C CYS A 36 8.49 -6.97 13.00
N GLU A 37 9.10 -8.15 12.96
CA GLU A 37 9.20 -9.07 14.09
C GLU A 37 10.68 -9.30 14.44
N SER A 38 11.04 -8.93 15.67
CA SER A 38 12.34 -9.17 16.28
C SER A 38 12.20 -10.09 17.52
N GLN A 39 13.30 -10.38 18.20
CA GLN A 39 13.25 -11.23 19.40
C GLN A 39 12.55 -10.52 20.57
N THR A 40 12.59 -9.19 20.58
CA THR A 40 12.11 -8.37 21.70
C THR A 40 10.92 -7.48 21.37
N CYS A 41 10.57 -7.33 20.08
CA CYS A 41 9.52 -6.43 19.64
C CYS A 41 8.76 -6.96 18.41
N SER A 42 7.47 -6.64 18.36
CA SER A 42 6.66 -6.68 17.15
C SER A 42 6.11 -5.28 16.92
N CYS A 43 6.37 -4.69 15.75
CA CYS A 43 5.89 -3.35 15.43
C CYS A 43 5.47 -3.24 13.96
N PHE A 44 4.67 -2.22 13.67
CA PHE A 44 4.36 -1.80 12.32
C PHE A 44 5.10 -0.51 12.01
N ILE A 45 5.74 -0.44 10.84
CA ILE A 45 6.41 0.76 10.38
C ILE A 45 5.76 1.18 9.07
N THR A 46 5.15 2.35 9.06
CA THR A 46 4.66 3.02 7.86
C THR A 46 5.76 3.93 7.33
N VAL A 47 6.30 3.62 6.16
CA VAL A 47 7.22 4.51 5.45
C VAL A 47 6.48 5.13 4.29
N THR A 48 6.51 6.45 4.19
CA THR A 48 5.92 7.15 3.06
C THR A 48 6.91 8.04 2.37
N TRP A 49 6.87 7.94 1.06
CA TRP A 49 7.59 8.77 0.13
C TRP A 49 6.63 9.78 -0.47
N THR A 50 7.02 11.04 -0.43
CA THR A 50 6.29 12.12 -1.11
C THR A 50 7.20 12.76 -2.14
N LYS A 51 6.63 13.09 -3.29
CA LYS A 51 7.33 13.82 -4.33
C LYS A 51 6.51 15.03 -4.72
N ASN A 52 7.11 16.19 -4.51
CA ASN A 52 6.54 17.50 -4.75
C ASN A 52 7.37 18.25 -5.79
N LEU A 53 6.89 19.40 -6.30
CA LEU A 53 7.62 20.21 -7.29
C LEU A 53 9.01 20.68 -6.81
N ILE A 54 9.20 20.73 -5.49
CA ILE A 54 10.39 21.31 -4.84
C ILE A 54 11.41 20.21 -4.47
N GLY A 55 11.01 18.94 -4.46
CA GLY A 55 11.87 17.83 -4.06
C GLY A 55 11.09 16.61 -3.63
N GLU A 56 11.81 15.62 -3.10
CA GLU A 56 11.23 14.43 -2.48
C GLU A 56 11.47 14.48 -0.99
N ASP A 57 10.43 14.15 -0.23
CA ASP A 57 10.50 14.02 1.21
C ASP A 57 10.18 12.57 1.62
N LEU A 58 10.74 12.16 2.76
CA LEU A 58 10.57 10.84 3.33
C LEU A 58 10.06 11.00 4.74
N TYR A 59 8.93 10.38 5.06
CA TYR A 59 8.46 10.30 6.43
C TYR A 59 8.28 8.85 6.84
N ALA A 60 8.65 8.53 8.08
CA ALA A 60 8.52 7.20 8.64
C ALA A 60 7.79 7.29 9.98
N VAL A 61 6.71 6.54 10.11
CA VAL A 61 5.88 6.46 11.30
C VAL A 61 5.92 5.03 11.83
N MET A 62 6.27 4.83 13.09
CA MET A 62 6.29 3.51 13.72
C MET A 62 5.18 3.40 14.77
N TYR A 63 4.52 2.24 14.77
CA TYR A 63 3.48 1.83 15.70
C TYR A 63 3.93 0.57 16.44
N ASP A 64 4.02 0.65 17.76
CA ASP A 64 4.30 -0.52 18.61
C ASP A 64 3.05 -1.37 18.78
N SER A 65 3.14 -2.69 18.53
CA SER A 65 2.03 -3.62 18.71
C SER A 65 1.99 -4.28 20.11
N SER A 66 2.99 -4.01 20.95
CA SER A 66 3.22 -4.74 22.21
C SER A 66 2.49 -4.20 23.46
N GLY A 67 1.55 -3.25 23.33
CA GLY A 67 0.87 -2.66 24.50
C GLY A 67 -0.60 -2.25 24.30
N ASP A 68 -1.29 -2.03 25.42
CA ASP A 68 -2.72 -1.60 25.52
C ASP A 68 -3.01 -0.22 24.89
N GLN A 69 -1.97 0.53 24.52
CA GLN A 69 -2.08 1.81 23.81
C GLN A 69 -1.05 1.83 22.67
N PRO A 70 -1.46 2.12 21.42
CA PRO A 70 -0.53 2.19 20.30
C PRO A 70 0.48 3.32 20.54
N ARG A 71 1.77 2.97 20.55
CA ARG A 71 2.85 3.96 20.68
C ARG A 71 3.23 4.46 19.30
N LEU A 72 3.17 5.77 19.10
CA LEU A 72 3.47 6.44 17.84
C LEU A 72 4.85 7.09 17.90
N TRP A 73 5.74 6.71 16.99
CA TRP A 73 6.89 7.51 16.62
C TRP A 73 6.65 8.09 15.25
N GLU A 74 6.66 9.41 15.12
CA GLU A 74 6.62 10.09 13.83
C GLU A 74 8.00 10.70 13.57
N ILE A 75 8.58 10.36 12.42
CA ILE A 75 9.88 10.84 12.00
C ILE A 75 9.76 11.43 10.61
N GLU A 76 10.15 12.69 10.49
CA GLU A 76 10.20 13.37 9.21
C GLU A 76 11.66 13.52 8.77
N ILE A 77 12.03 12.85 7.69
CA ILE A 77 13.31 13.06 6.99
C ILE A 77 13.02 13.98 5.82
N GLN A 78 13.27 15.25 6.04
CA GLN A 78 13.11 16.33 5.09
C GLN A 78 14.44 16.59 4.35
N PRO A 79 14.67 16.10 3.11
CA PRO A 79 15.98 16.11 2.44
C PRO A 79 16.26 17.38 1.59
N TRP A 80 15.70 18.54 1.95
CA TRP A 80 15.85 19.80 1.19
C TRP A 80 17.22 20.48 1.36
N LEU A 81 17.42 21.61 0.66
CA LEU A 81 18.66 22.40 0.46
C LEU A 81 19.52 22.76 1.70
N PHE A 82 19.08 22.44 2.92
CA PHE A 82 19.85 22.61 4.16
C PHE A 82 19.87 21.37 5.07
N SER A 83 19.25 20.27 4.65
CA SER A 83 19.23 19.00 5.35
C SER A 83 20.15 17.99 4.68
N LYS A 84 20.70 17.07 5.48
CA LYS A 84 21.62 16.06 4.97
C LYS A 84 20.81 14.90 4.39
N ARG A 85 20.91 14.72 3.06
CA ARG A 85 20.43 13.52 2.34
C ARG A 85 21.03 12.21 2.87
N LYS A 86 22.04 12.28 3.72
CA LYS A 86 22.63 11.16 4.46
C LYS A 86 22.75 11.53 5.92
N GLY A 87 22.28 10.69 6.81
CA GLY A 87 22.27 11.00 8.23
C GLY A 87 21.95 9.82 9.12
N SER A 88 21.91 10.14 10.40
CA SER A 88 21.41 9.25 11.43
C SER A 88 20.74 10.09 12.52
N GLN A 89 19.71 9.54 13.14
CA GLN A 89 18.96 10.18 14.21
C GLN A 89 18.62 9.14 15.27
N THR A 90 18.92 9.46 16.53
CA THR A 90 18.56 8.62 17.68
C THR A 90 17.42 9.29 18.42
N LEU A 91 16.38 8.53 18.69
CA LEU A 91 15.22 8.95 19.46
C LEU A 91 15.08 8.04 20.68
N LEU A 92 14.73 8.64 21.83
CA LEU A 92 14.45 7.92 23.07
C LEU A 92 12.97 8.10 23.39
N PHE A 93 12.25 7.00 23.57
CA PHE A 93 10.82 7.05 23.92
C PHE A 93 10.47 5.85 24.78
N ASN A 94 9.85 6.10 25.94
CA ASN A 94 9.41 5.06 26.87
C ASN A 94 10.47 3.98 27.16
N ASN A 95 11.72 4.41 27.42
CA ASN A 95 12.91 3.56 27.64
C ASN A 95 13.39 2.72 26.45
N ASN A 96 12.77 2.86 25.27
CA ASN A 96 13.29 2.28 24.04
C ASN A 96 14.17 3.29 23.29
N LYS A 97 15.26 2.78 22.72
CA LYS A 97 16.17 3.53 21.83
C LYS A 97 15.84 3.17 20.38
N LEU A 98 15.51 4.18 19.59
CA LEU A 98 15.25 4.06 18.17
C LEU A 98 16.35 4.80 17.40
N ASP A 99 17.17 4.07 16.67
CA ASP A 99 18.21 4.62 15.80
C ASP A 99 17.78 4.51 14.34
N LEU A 100 17.68 5.65 13.68
CA LEU A 100 17.39 5.77 12.26
C LEU A 100 18.67 6.09 11.50
N PHE A 101 18.91 5.41 10.39
CA PHE A 101 20.02 5.70 9.49
C PHE A 101 19.48 5.79 8.06
N TRP A 102 19.92 6.78 7.31
CA TRP A 102 19.51 6.94 5.92
C TRP A 102 20.64 7.44 5.05
N ASP A 103 20.63 7.03 3.79
CA ASP A 103 21.44 7.62 2.73
C ASP A 103 20.62 7.63 1.44
N LEU A 104 20.24 8.84 1.02
CA LEU A 104 19.54 9.15 -0.22
C LEU A 104 20.45 9.94 -1.18
N THR A 105 21.77 10.00 -0.92
CA THR A 105 22.68 10.88 -1.68
C THR A 105 22.85 10.46 -3.13
N SER A 106 22.80 9.15 -3.38
CA SER A 106 22.94 8.55 -4.73
C SER A 106 21.60 8.04 -5.26
N ALA A 107 20.50 8.40 -4.62
CA ALA A 107 19.17 7.91 -4.94
C ALA A 107 18.80 8.31 -6.38
N LYS A 108 18.48 7.32 -7.22
CA LYS A 108 17.98 7.56 -8.57
C LYS A 108 16.47 7.68 -8.54
N LEU A 109 16.04 8.89 -8.89
CA LEU A 109 14.65 9.30 -8.76
C LEU A 109 13.92 9.09 -10.08
N SER A 110 12.64 8.72 -10.00
CA SER A 110 11.79 8.46 -11.16
C SER A 110 10.51 9.29 -11.08
N TYR A 111 9.48 8.98 -11.88
CA TYR A 111 8.16 9.61 -11.73
C TYR A 111 7.41 9.16 -10.47
N VAL A 112 7.75 7.99 -9.94
CA VAL A 112 7.23 7.43 -8.69
C VAL A 112 7.95 8.10 -7.51
N PRO A 113 7.27 8.34 -6.36
CA PRO A 113 7.87 9.02 -5.23
C PRO A 113 8.93 8.17 -4.49
N GLU A 114 8.86 6.85 -4.60
CA GLU A 114 9.87 5.94 -4.05
C GLU A 114 11.13 5.91 -4.95
N PRO A 115 12.35 6.05 -4.40
CA PRO A 115 13.59 5.93 -5.17
C PRO A 115 13.77 4.53 -5.77
N LEU A 116 14.34 4.45 -6.98
CA LEU A 116 14.53 3.17 -7.68
C LEU A 116 15.76 2.39 -7.18
N GLU A 117 16.85 3.09 -6.90
CA GLU A 117 18.15 2.50 -6.53
C GLU A 117 19.06 3.59 -5.92
N GLY A 118 20.20 3.18 -5.36
CA GLY A 118 21.21 4.07 -4.78
C GLY A 118 20.82 4.65 -3.42
N PHE A 119 20.00 3.93 -2.63
CA PHE A 119 19.56 4.41 -1.32
C PHE A 119 19.51 3.33 -0.24
N TYR A 120 19.46 3.76 1.02
CA TYR A 120 18.98 2.92 2.11
C TYR A 120 18.22 3.73 3.18
N LEU A 121 17.31 3.05 3.86
CA LEU A 121 16.70 3.47 5.13
C LEU A 121 16.79 2.30 6.10
N ALA A 122 17.43 2.49 7.25
CA ALA A 122 17.56 1.47 8.27
C ALA A 122 17.00 1.96 9.59
N VAL A 123 16.17 1.12 10.22
CA VAL A 123 15.54 1.38 11.51
C VAL A 123 16.02 0.32 12.48
N VAL A 124 16.66 0.75 13.57
CA VAL A 124 17.18 -0.10 14.63
C VAL A 124 16.45 0.24 15.92
N LEU A 125 15.80 -0.75 16.54
CA LEU A 125 15.08 -0.60 17.79
C LEU A 125 15.80 -1.42 18.86
N ASN A 126 16.21 -0.78 19.96
CA ASN A 126 16.91 -1.43 21.07
C ASN A 126 18.07 -2.32 20.62
N GLN A 127 18.89 -1.82 19.69
CA GLN A 127 20.04 -2.53 19.10
C GLN A 127 19.68 -3.69 18.14
N GLU A 128 18.40 -3.89 17.81
CA GLU A 128 17.94 -4.87 16.82
C GLU A 128 17.56 -4.15 15.51
N LEU A 129 18.11 -4.60 14.38
CA LEU A 129 17.72 -4.08 13.07
C LEU A 129 16.32 -4.59 12.73
N VAL A 130 15.33 -3.69 12.73
CA VAL A 130 13.91 -4.04 12.51
C VAL A 130 13.43 -3.75 11.10
N LEU A 131 14.05 -2.81 10.39
CA LEU A 131 13.72 -2.52 8.99
C LEU A 131 14.96 -2.08 8.23
N LEU A 132 15.14 -2.61 7.02
CA LEU A 132 16.17 -2.19 6.07
C LEU A 132 15.58 -2.13 4.66
N LEU A 133 15.40 -0.91 4.15
CA LEU A 133 14.94 -0.63 2.79
C LEU A 133 16.10 -0.17 1.92
N GLY A 134 15.94 -0.33 0.60
CA GLY A 134 16.92 0.07 -0.41
C GLY A 134 17.93 -1.01 -0.79
N ASP A 135 18.75 -0.69 -1.79
CA ASP A 135 19.75 -1.56 -2.40
C ASP A 135 21.14 -1.44 -1.75
N LEU A 136 21.44 -0.32 -1.10
CA LEU A 136 22.71 -0.06 -0.39
C LEU A 136 22.79 -0.76 0.98
N LYS A 137 22.42 -2.04 1.03
CA LYS A 137 22.34 -2.83 2.27
C LYS A 137 23.69 -2.98 2.95
N THR A 138 24.76 -3.14 2.17
CA THR A 138 26.12 -3.29 2.70
C THR A 138 26.64 -2.04 3.39
N GLU A 139 26.32 -0.87 2.84
CA GLU A 139 26.67 0.44 3.37
C GLU A 139 25.89 0.70 4.67
N ALA A 140 24.61 0.34 4.70
CA ALA A 140 23.78 0.42 5.89
C ALA A 140 24.36 -0.41 7.04
N CYS A 141 24.67 -1.70 6.79
CA CYS A 141 25.25 -2.58 7.81
C CYS A 141 26.59 -2.04 8.35
N LYS A 142 27.51 -1.61 7.48
CA LYS A 142 28.78 -0.98 7.90
C LYS A 142 28.55 0.25 8.78
N LYS A 143 27.53 1.06 8.46
CA LYS A 143 27.22 2.26 9.22
C LYS A 143 26.68 1.95 10.61
N ILE A 144 25.82 0.93 10.72
CA ILE A 144 25.24 0.45 11.98
C ILE A 144 26.31 -0.20 12.86
N GLU A 145 27.16 -1.06 12.28
CA GLU A 145 28.30 -1.69 12.96
C GLU A 145 29.25 -0.64 13.53
N ALA A 146 29.56 0.41 12.76
CA ALA A 146 30.44 1.48 13.20
C ALA A 146 29.85 2.36 14.30
N SER A 147 28.51 2.46 14.43
CA SER A 147 27.88 3.28 15.47
C SER A 147 27.75 2.56 16.81
N ASP A 148 27.48 1.25 16.83
CA ASP A 148 27.15 0.53 18.07
C ASP A 148 27.86 -0.85 18.22
N ASN A 149 28.81 -1.22 17.36
CA ASN A 149 29.49 -2.54 17.35
C ASN A 149 28.51 -3.74 17.32
N LEU A 150 27.34 -3.55 16.73
CA LEU A 150 26.29 -4.56 16.66
C LEU A 150 26.44 -5.42 15.42
N LEU A 151 26.22 -6.74 15.57
CA LEU A 151 25.90 -7.60 14.45
C LEU A 151 24.38 -7.54 14.25
N PRO A 152 23.85 -6.95 13.17
CA PRO A 152 22.41 -6.88 12.99
C PRO A 152 21.85 -8.29 12.86
N HIS A 153 21.11 -8.74 13.88
CA HIS A 153 20.25 -9.91 13.74
C HIS A 153 19.16 -9.58 12.70
N HIS A 154 19.02 -10.43 11.69
CA HIS A 154 18.01 -10.24 10.66
C HIS A 154 16.62 -10.50 11.25
N SER A 155 15.90 -9.43 11.56
CA SER A 155 14.48 -9.48 11.89
C SER A 155 13.67 -9.88 10.66
N LYS A 156 12.55 -10.57 10.89
CA LYS A 156 11.62 -10.90 9.82
C LYS A 156 10.80 -9.64 9.52
N VAL A 157 10.95 -9.12 8.30
CA VAL A 157 10.22 -7.96 7.81
C VAL A 157 9.32 -8.39 6.68
N VAL A 158 8.06 -7.98 6.76
CA VAL A 158 7.04 -8.32 5.77
C VAL A 158 6.30 -7.05 5.38
N LEU A 159 6.28 -6.73 4.08
CA LEU A 159 5.41 -5.68 3.55
C LEU A 159 3.97 -6.20 3.53
N ILE A 160 3.07 -5.57 4.29
CA ILE A 160 1.67 -6.02 4.42
C ILE A 160 0.70 -5.08 3.70
N SER A 161 1.09 -3.83 3.47
CA SER A 161 0.24 -2.87 2.76
C SER A 161 1.06 -1.84 2.00
N ARG A 162 0.60 -1.48 0.80
CA ARG A 162 1.11 -0.35 0.01
C ARG A 162 -0.07 0.51 -0.42
N ARG A 163 0.08 1.83 -0.34
CA ARG A 163 -0.91 2.82 -0.75
C ARG A 163 -0.26 3.82 -1.69
N GLU A 164 -0.86 4.10 -2.83
CA GLU A 164 -0.38 5.11 -3.75
C GLU A 164 -1.48 6.05 -4.21
N HIS A 165 -1.11 7.30 -4.43
CA HIS A 165 -1.92 8.30 -5.10
C HIS A 165 -1.36 8.49 -6.51
N ILE A 166 -2.14 8.10 -7.51
CA ILE A 166 -1.80 8.19 -8.93
C ILE A 166 -2.76 9.15 -9.61
N TYR A 167 -2.27 9.87 -10.62
CA TYR A 167 -3.04 10.89 -11.30
C TYR A 167 -3.10 10.62 -12.79
N GLY A 168 -4.26 10.86 -13.40
CA GLY A 168 -4.50 10.54 -14.79
C GLY A 168 -5.81 11.11 -15.31
N LYS A 169 -6.04 10.92 -16.61
CA LYS A 169 -7.28 11.33 -17.29
C LYS A 169 -8.17 10.15 -17.63
N ARG A 170 -7.56 9.15 -18.25
CA ARG A 170 -8.21 7.97 -18.81
C ARG A 170 -7.48 6.70 -18.40
N TYR A 171 -6.15 6.75 -18.42
CA TYR A 171 -5.26 5.67 -18.06
C TYR A 171 -4.53 6.01 -16.76
N TYR A 172 -4.45 5.03 -15.89
CA TYR A 172 -3.78 5.08 -14.60
C TYR A 172 -2.90 3.85 -14.50
N SER A 173 -1.64 4.03 -14.11
CA SER A 173 -0.69 2.92 -14.05
C SER A 173 0.07 2.95 -12.75
N ALA A 174 0.25 1.77 -12.17
CA ALA A 174 1.00 1.57 -10.95
C ALA A 174 1.78 0.26 -11.02
N LYS A 175 2.80 0.12 -10.19
CA LYS A 175 3.59 -1.12 -10.12
C LYS A 175 3.52 -1.68 -8.71
N THR A 176 3.30 -2.98 -8.62
CA THR A 176 3.23 -3.66 -7.32
C THR A 176 3.70 -5.10 -7.42
N GLN A 177 4.00 -5.68 -6.28
CA GLN A 177 4.41 -7.06 -6.12
C GLN A 177 3.36 -7.74 -5.24
N PHE A 178 2.67 -8.76 -5.76
CA PHE A 178 1.57 -9.40 -5.04
C PHE A 178 2.02 -10.49 -4.05
N CYS A 179 3.24 -11.00 -4.19
CA CYS A 179 3.80 -12.01 -3.30
C CYS A 179 5.23 -11.64 -2.87
N ASP A 180 5.61 -11.96 -1.64
CA ASP A 180 6.97 -11.69 -1.14
C ASP A 180 8.00 -12.35 -2.07
N LYS A 181 8.97 -11.56 -2.56
CA LYS A 181 10.00 -11.96 -3.54
C LYS A 181 9.48 -12.39 -4.92
N GLY A 182 8.21 -12.14 -5.24
CA GLY A 182 7.65 -12.31 -6.59
C GLY A 182 8.16 -11.29 -7.62
N PRO A 183 7.76 -11.39 -8.88
CA PRO A 183 8.01 -10.34 -9.86
C PRO A 183 7.17 -9.09 -9.56
N VAL A 184 7.66 -7.95 -10.03
CA VAL A 184 6.89 -6.69 -10.03
C VAL A 184 5.99 -6.67 -11.25
N HIS A 185 4.70 -6.44 -11.04
CA HIS A 185 3.70 -6.35 -12.09
C HIS A 185 3.28 -4.91 -12.35
N GLU A 186 2.97 -4.59 -13.60
CA GLU A 186 2.36 -3.34 -14.02
C GLU A 186 0.83 -3.47 -14.04
N ILE A 187 0.15 -2.74 -13.17
CA ILE A 187 -1.30 -2.59 -13.20
C ILE A 187 -1.64 -1.37 -14.05
N THR A 188 -2.51 -1.54 -15.04
CA THR A 188 -3.09 -0.42 -15.79
C THR A 188 -4.60 -0.45 -15.63
N ILE A 189 -5.14 0.68 -15.21
CA ILE A 189 -6.58 0.91 -15.03
C ILE A 189 -7.00 1.92 -16.10
N GLU A 190 -8.01 1.55 -16.88
CA GLU A 190 -8.60 2.41 -17.88
C GLU A 190 -10.07 2.67 -17.55
N PHE A 191 -10.42 3.95 -17.48
CA PHE A 191 -11.81 4.39 -17.47
C PHE A 191 -12.22 4.72 -18.91
N GLY A 192 -13.18 3.97 -19.45
CA GLY A 192 -13.54 4.03 -20.86
C GLY A 192 -15.04 4.15 -21.11
N ILE A 193 -15.39 4.12 -22.39
CA ILE A 193 -16.76 3.97 -22.85
C ILE A 193 -16.82 2.68 -23.67
N ASP A 194 -17.68 1.75 -23.26
CA ASP A 194 -17.95 0.52 -24.00
C ASP A 194 -18.50 0.87 -25.39
N THR A 195 -17.87 0.35 -26.44
CA THR A 195 -18.17 0.72 -27.84
C THR A 195 -19.56 0.25 -28.29
N ILE A 196 -20.09 -0.82 -27.69
CA ILE A 196 -21.37 -1.45 -28.06
C ILE A 196 -22.51 -0.79 -27.30
N LEU A 197 -22.37 -0.69 -25.98
CA LEU A 197 -23.38 -0.15 -25.07
C LEU A 197 -23.35 1.37 -24.96
N ARG A 198 -22.25 2.01 -25.39
CA ARG A 198 -21.99 3.45 -25.23
C ARG A 198 -22.18 3.92 -23.79
N ARG A 199 -21.72 3.10 -22.85
CA ARG A 199 -21.81 3.31 -21.39
C ARG A 199 -20.41 3.29 -20.78
N PRO A 200 -20.20 3.99 -19.64
CA PRO A 200 -18.94 3.90 -18.93
C PRO A 200 -18.55 2.46 -18.60
N CYS A 201 -17.28 2.14 -18.79
CA CYS A 201 -16.68 0.86 -18.43
C CYS A 201 -15.34 1.07 -17.72
N LEU A 202 -14.96 0.06 -16.96
CA LEU A 202 -13.67 -0.03 -16.27
C LEU A 202 -12.94 -1.25 -16.79
N GLU A 203 -11.69 -1.06 -17.21
CA GLU A 203 -10.80 -2.13 -17.61
C GLU A 203 -9.57 -2.12 -16.71
N ILE A 204 -9.17 -3.29 -16.21
CA ILE A 204 -7.93 -3.46 -15.47
C ILE A 204 -7.09 -4.51 -16.18
N GLN A 205 -5.85 -4.13 -16.49
CA GLN A 205 -4.84 -4.95 -17.10
C GLN A 205 -3.70 -5.20 -16.12
N VAL A 206 -3.15 -6.42 -16.14
CA VAL A 206 -1.92 -6.78 -15.43
C VAL A 206 -0.90 -7.18 -16.49
N ASP A 207 0.25 -6.52 -16.50
CA ASP A 207 1.31 -6.69 -17.50
C ASP A 207 0.79 -6.62 -18.94
N LYS A 208 -0.08 -5.63 -19.20
CA LYS A 208 -0.72 -5.35 -20.50
C LYS A 208 -1.66 -6.47 -20.98
N LYS A 209 -2.01 -7.42 -20.12
CA LYS A 209 -3.02 -8.46 -20.37
C LYS A 209 -4.30 -8.10 -19.64
N MET A 210 -5.44 -8.24 -20.32
CA MET A 210 -6.76 -7.97 -19.73
C MET A 210 -7.02 -8.93 -18.55
N ALA A 211 -7.17 -8.38 -17.35
CA ALA A 211 -7.45 -9.14 -16.13
C ALA A 211 -8.93 -9.05 -15.74
N MET A 212 -9.56 -7.88 -15.90
CA MET A 212 -10.99 -7.72 -15.70
C MET A 212 -11.56 -6.54 -16.51
N GLU A 213 -12.83 -6.68 -16.85
CA GLU A 213 -13.68 -5.64 -17.42
C GLU A 213 -14.98 -5.56 -16.60
N VAL A 214 -15.42 -4.34 -16.31
CA VAL A 214 -16.72 -4.03 -15.70
C VAL A 214 -17.49 -3.12 -16.65
N LYS A 215 -18.57 -3.65 -17.22
CA LYS A 215 -19.49 -2.90 -18.09
C LYS A 215 -20.60 -2.26 -17.26
N ARG A 216 -21.26 -1.24 -17.83
CA ARG A 216 -22.35 -0.50 -17.17
C ARG A 216 -21.92 0.02 -15.81
N LEU A 217 -20.78 0.71 -15.79
CA LEU A 217 -20.17 1.19 -14.56
C LEU A 217 -21.08 2.19 -13.81
N ASP A 218 -22.03 2.82 -14.51
CA ASP A 218 -23.12 3.61 -13.93
C ASP A 218 -24.01 2.82 -12.95
N TRP A 219 -24.05 1.49 -13.03
CA TRP A 219 -24.73 0.60 -12.09
C TRP A 219 -23.77 -0.17 -11.19
N ASN A 220 -22.55 -0.42 -11.69
CA ASN A 220 -21.52 -1.24 -11.04
C ASN A 220 -20.35 -0.40 -10.53
N PHE A 221 -20.61 0.85 -10.10
CA PHE A 221 -19.56 1.79 -9.69
C PHE A 221 -18.87 1.40 -8.38
N ARG A 222 -19.46 0.48 -7.61
CA ARG A 222 -18.85 -0.20 -6.47
C ARG A 222 -18.98 -1.70 -6.65
N GLY A 223 -17.93 -2.44 -6.34
CA GLY A 223 -17.98 -3.90 -6.43
C GLY A 223 -16.64 -4.56 -6.17
N ASN A 224 -16.61 -5.87 -6.32
CA ASN A 224 -15.41 -6.67 -6.19
C ASN A 224 -15.37 -7.83 -7.21
N LYS A 225 -14.17 -8.28 -7.53
CA LYS A 225 -13.90 -9.40 -8.46
C LYS A 225 -12.53 -9.99 -8.19
N ALA A 226 -12.41 -11.32 -8.26
CA ALA A 226 -11.11 -11.98 -8.22
C ALA A 226 -10.47 -12.01 -9.62
N ILE A 227 -9.17 -11.71 -9.68
CA ILE A 227 -8.31 -11.91 -10.86
C ILE A 227 -7.18 -12.89 -10.51
N TRP A 228 -6.48 -13.41 -11.51
CA TRP A 228 -5.29 -14.24 -11.30
C TRP A 228 -4.03 -13.47 -11.66
N VAL A 229 -3.06 -13.49 -10.76
CA VAL A 229 -1.70 -12.97 -11.00
C VAL A 229 -0.72 -14.03 -10.56
N ASP A 230 0.18 -14.45 -11.46
CA ASP A 230 1.15 -15.53 -11.23
C ASP A 230 0.56 -16.87 -10.74
N GLY A 231 -0.71 -17.13 -11.06
CA GLY A 231 -1.40 -18.32 -10.58
C GLY A 231 -1.96 -18.18 -9.16
N PHE A 232 -1.92 -17.01 -8.53
CA PHE A 232 -2.54 -16.75 -7.24
C PHE A 232 -3.78 -15.85 -7.43
N PRO A 233 -4.86 -16.06 -6.65
CA PRO A 233 -6.00 -15.17 -6.71
C PRO A 233 -5.67 -13.83 -6.03
N VAL A 234 -6.09 -12.75 -6.67
CA VAL A 234 -6.07 -11.39 -6.11
C VAL A 234 -7.49 -10.86 -6.13
N GLU A 235 -8.04 -10.52 -4.97
CA GLU A 235 -9.34 -9.85 -4.89
C GLU A 235 -9.16 -8.38 -5.22
N VAL A 236 -9.91 -7.89 -6.20
CA VAL A 236 -9.96 -6.47 -6.57
C VAL A 236 -11.29 -5.92 -6.09
N ILE A 237 -11.26 -4.90 -5.24
CA ILE A 237 -12.42 -4.14 -4.80
C ILE A 237 -12.28 -2.73 -5.38
N TRP A 238 -13.37 -2.18 -5.91
CA TRP A 238 -13.37 -0.84 -6.47
C TRP A 238 -14.52 0.01 -5.93
N ASP A 239 -14.23 1.30 -5.79
CA ASP A 239 -15.21 2.37 -5.68
C ASP A 239 -14.81 3.48 -6.66
N VAL A 240 -15.59 3.63 -7.73
CA VAL A 240 -15.39 4.66 -8.77
C VAL A 240 -16.51 5.69 -8.76
N HIS A 241 -17.25 5.81 -7.66
CA HIS A 241 -18.38 6.72 -7.58
C HIS A 241 -17.99 8.16 -7.94
N ASP A 242 -16.89 8.66 -7.40
CA ASP A 242 -16.50 10.06 -7.60
C ASP A 242 -15.93 10.32 -9.00
N TRP A 243 -15.44 9.29 -9.70
CA TRP A 243 -15.13 9.41 -11.14
C TRP A 243 -16.37 9.65 -12.01
N LEU A 244 -17.52 9.10 -11.61
CA LEU A 244 -18.76 9.13 -12.39
C LEU A 244 -19.68 10.29 -12.01
N PHE A 245 -19.73 10.60 -10.71
CA PHE A 245 -20.72 11.50 -10.13
C PHE A 245 -20.10 12.61 -9.27
N GLY A 246 -18.79 12.59 -9.05
CA GLY A 246 -18.07 13.60 -8.29
C GLY A 246 -17.68 14.82 -9.15
N ASP A 247 -17.16 15.83 -8.46
CA ASP A 247 -16.64 17.05 -9.08
C ASP A 247 -15.28 16.81 -9.77
N GLU A 248 -14.70 17.86 -10.35
CA GLU A 248 -13.46 17.80 -11.17
C GLU A 248 -12.23 17.23 -10.43
N THR A 249 -12.27 17.11 -9.10
CA THR A 249 -11.19 16.56 -8.26
C THR A 249 -11.50 15.17 -7.68
N GLY A 250 -12.52 14.47 -8.19
CA GLY A 250 -12.89 13.14 -7.71
C GLY A 250 -11.82 12.07 -7.96
N ASN A 251 -11.71 11.12 -7.04
CA ASN A 251 -10.83 9.96 -7.16
C ASN A 251 -11.62 8.65 -7.21
N ALA A 252 -11.04 7.62 -7.83
CA ALA A 252 -11.47 6.26 -7.60
C ALA A 252 -10.55 5.57 -6.59
N LEU A 253 -11.10 4.61 -5.88
CA LEU A 253 -10.38 3.72 -4.98
C LEU A 253 -10.34 2.32 -5.59
N PHE A 254 -9.15 1.74 -5.66
CA PHE A 254 -8.96 0.33 -5.98
C PHE A 254 -8.17 -0.33 -4.86
N LEU A 255 -8.64 -1.47 -4.40
CA LEU A 255 -7.98 -2.27 -3.38
C LEU A 255 -7.74 -3.65 -3.97
N PHE A 256 -6.47 -4.01 -4.13
CA PHE A 256 -6.03 -5.33 -4.52
C PHE A 256 -5.55 -6.07 -3.28
N GLN A 257 -6.09 -7.24 -3.00
CA GLN A 257 -5.73 -7.99 -1.80
C GLN A 257 -5.40 -9.44 -2.15
N THR A 258 -4.37 -9.96 -1.51
CA THR A 258 -3.92 -11.35 -1.70
C THR A 258 -4.42 -12.29 -0.60
N HIS A 259 -5.23 -11.79 0.34
CA HIS A 259 -5.82 -12.53 1.46
C HIS A 259 -6.99 -13.41 1.00
N PHE A 260 -6.72 -14.50 0.27
CA PHE A 260 -7.75 -15.51 0.05
C PHE A 260 -7.90 -16.39 1.31
N SER A 261 -8.77 -15.98 2.22
CA SER A 261 -9.04 -16.75 3.44
C SER A 261 -9.73 -18.09 3.11
N MET A 262 -9.35 -19.15 3.82
CA MET A 262 -10.00 -20.48 3.72
C MET A 262 -11.52 -20.41 3.97
N GLN A 263 -11.99 -19.42 4.73
CA GLN A 263 -13.41 -19.20 4.98
C GLN A 263 -14.14 -18.61 3.75
N LYS A 264 -13.52 -17.66 3.04
CA LYS A 264 -14.04 -17.16 1.76
C LYS A 264 -14.08 -18.29 0.71
N MET A 265 -13.05 -19.13 0.63
CA MET A 265 -13.05 -20.29 -0.27
C MET A 265 -14.17 -21.30 0.02
N ARG A 266 -14.46 -21.56 1.31
CA ARG A 266 -15.56 -22.44 1.71
C ARG A 266 -16.93 -21.82 1.43
N ALA A 267 -17.07 -20.51 1.56
CA ALA A 267 -18.31 -19.80 1.23
C ALA A 267 -18.67 -19.94 -0.27
N TYR A 268 -17.68 -19.88 -1.17
CA TYR A 268 -17.89 -20.12 -2.61
C TYR A 268 -18.23 -21.59 -2.95
N GLN A 269 -17.88 -22.56 -2.10
CA GLN A 269 -18.30 -23.96 -2.27
C GLN A 269 -19.73 -24.22 -1.79
N SER A 270 -20.17 -23.54 -0.73
CA SER A 270 -21.51 -23.72 -0.16
C SER A 270 -22.63 -23.07 -0.97
N ASP A 271 -22.30 -22.30 -2.01
CA ASP A 271 -23.26 -21.69 -2.90
C ASP A 271 -23.70 -22.70 -3.99
N GLU A 272 -24.79 -23.42 -3.70
CA GLU A 272 -25.41 -24.44 -4.57
C GLU A 272 -25.92 -23.87 -5.91
N ASP A 273 -26.04 -22.55 -6.04
CA ASP A 273 -26.44 -21.86 -7.29
C ASP A 273 -25.24 -21.29 -8.08
N ALA A 274 -24.02 -21.41 -7.56
CA ALA A 274 -22.83 -20.91 -8.25
C ALA A 274 -22.56 -21.68 -9.57
N PRO A 275 -22.23 -21.00 -10.69
CA PRO A 275 -21.93 -21.64 -11.97
C PRO A 275 -20.85 -22.73 -11.85
N ALA A 276 -20.95 -23.80 -12.63
CA ALA A 276 -19.98 -24.91 -12.62
C ALA A 276 -18.52 -24.44 -12.83
N VAL A 277 -18.33 -23.32 -13.54
CA VAL A 277 -17.03 -22.66 -13.73
C VAL A 277 -16.47 -22.15 -12.39
N THR A 278 -17.30 -21.57 -11.54
CA THR A 278 -16.93 -21.07 -10.20
C THR A 278 -16.51 -22.22 -9.28
N ARG A 279 -17.16 -23.39 -9.36
CA ARG A 279 -16.77 -24.57 -8.56
C ARG A 279 -15.45 -25.18 -9.03
N ALA A 280 -15.27 -25.35 -10.34
CA ALA A 280 -14.00 -25.84 -10.91
C ALA A 280 -12.82 -24.92 -10.58
N TYR A 281 -13.07 -23.61 -10.61
CA TYR A 281 -12.12 -22.56 -10.19
C TYR A 281 -11.77 -22.67 -8.70
N THR A 282 -12.76 -22.90 -7.84
CA THR A 282 -12.53 -23.05 -6.39
C THR A 282 -11.76 -24.33 -6.04
N GLN A 283 -11.97 -25.42 -6.81
CA GLN A 283 -11.21 -26.66 -6.67
C GLN A 283 -9.75 -26.46 -7.10
N GLN A 284 -9.50 -25.79 -8.23
CA GLN A 284 -8.15 -25.44 -8.68
C GLN A 284 -7.41 -24.55 -7.68
N LEU A 285 -8.11 -23.59 -7.06
CA LEU A 285 -7.55 -22.74 -6.00
C LEU A 285 -7.06 -23.55 -4.79
N MET A 286 -7.81 -24.56 -4.36
CA MET A 286 -7.42 -25.41 -3.22
C MET A 286 -6.22 -26.31 -3.56
N ASP A 287 -6.20 -26.90 -4.76
CA ASP A 287 -5.10 -27.76 -5.19
C ASP A 287 -3.78 -26.97 -5.32
N LEU A 288 -3.87 -25.70 -5.75
CA LEU A 288 -2.73 -24.80 -5.82
C LEU A 288 -2.28 -24.32 -4.43
N GLN A 289 -3.21 -24.14 -3.47
CA GLN A 289 -2.89 -23.65 -2.13
C GLN A 289 -2.10 -24.67 -1.28
N THR A 290 -2.20 -25.97 -1.56
CA THR A 290 -1.27 -26.99 -1.02
C THR A 290 0.19 -26.80 -1.48
N GLN A 291 0.43 -26.02 -2.56
CA GLN A 291 1.78 -25.65 -3.02
C GLN A 291 2.19 -24.23 -2.56
N ILE A 292 1.23 -23.40 -2.13
CA ILE A 292 1.41 -21.98 -1.78
C ILE A 292 1.43 -21.85 -0.25
N HIS A 293 2.52 -22.28 0.37
CA HIS A 293 2.69 -22.15 1.82
C HIS A 293 3.33 -20.80 2.25
N GLN A 294 3.45 -19.81 1.36
CA GLN A 294 4.36 -18.67 1.59
C GLN A 294 3.85 -17.28 1.18
N ALA A 295 2.65 -17.13 0.59
CA ALA A 295 2.15 -15.79 0.29
C ALA A 295 1.66 -15.11 1.58
N SER A 296 2.44 -14.17 2.10
CA SER A 296 1.98 -13.29 3.18
C SER A 296 0.78 -12.46 2.71
N GLU A 297 -0.13 -12.17 3.64
CA GLU A 297 -1.25 -11.25 3.39
C GLU A 297 -0.70 -9.88 2.97
N PHE A 298 -1.11 -9.40 1.80
CA PHE A 298 -0.72 -8.11 1.25
C PHE A 298 -1.95 -7.37 0.70
N SER A 299 -1.99 -6.07 0.92
CA SER A 299 -3.01 -5.17 0.36
C SER A 299 -2.36 -4.02 -0.41
N PHE A 300 -2.83 -3.76 -1.62
CA PHE A 300 -2.42 -2.62 -2.43
C PHE A 300 -3.60 -1.69 -2.66
N VAL A 301 -3.51 -0.47 -2.15
CA VAL A 301 -4.53 0.57 -2.24
C VAL A 301 -4.10 1.61 -3.26
N LEU A 302 -4.91 1.84 -4.29
CA LEU A 302 -4.70 2.87 -5.29
C LEU A 302 -5.79 3.92 -5.22
N TYR A 303 -5.38 5.16 -5.00
CA TYR A 303 -6.21 6.35 -5.20
C TYR A 303 -5.91 6.91 -6.57
N ALA A 304 -6.86 6.81 -7.49
CA ALA A 304 -6.70 7.24 -8.87
C ALA A 304 -7.45 8.56 -9.11
N TRP A 305 -6.70 9.66 -9.14
CA TRP A 305 -7.23 11.03 -9.17
C TRP A 305 -7.39 11.55 -10.59
N LYS A 306 -8.54 12.14 -10.91
CA LYS A 306 -8.77 12.78 -12.21
C LYS A 306 -8.00 14.10 -12.30
N ILE A 307 -7.26 14.30 -13.40
CA ILE A 307 -6.71 15.61 -13.76
C ILE A 307 -7.44 16.13 -14.99
N GLU A 308 -8.26 17.16 -14.86
CA GLU A 308 -8.68 17.96 -16.02
C GLU A 308 -7.74 19.17 -16.16
N LEU A 309 -7.13 19.32 -17.34
CA LEU A 309 -6.46 20.59 -17.65
C LEU A 309 -7.56 21.55 -18.05
N SER A 310 -7.71 22.66 -17.33
CA SER A 310 -8.55 23.76 -17.79
C SER A 310 -8.12 24.12 -19.22
N SER A 311 -9.02 23.90 -20.16
CA SER A 311 -8.86 24.42 -21.52
C SER A 311 -9.01 25.93 -21.45
N ASN A 312 -7.87 26.63 -21.36
CA ASN A 312 -7.78 28.06 -21.64
C ASN A 312 -8.01 28.34 -23.13
#